data_AF-A0A1G0ETZ2-F1
#
_entry.id   AF-A0A1G0ETZ2-F1
#
_cell.length_a   1.000
_cell.length_b   1.000
_cell.length_c   1.000
_cell.angle_alpha   90.00
_cell.angle_beta   90.00
_cell.angle_gamma   90.00
#
_symmetry.space_group_name_H-M   'P 1'
#
loop_
_entity.id
_entity.type
_entity.pdbx_description
1 polymer ?
#
loop_
_entity_poly.entity_id
_entity_poly.type
_entity_poly.pdbx_seq_one_letter_code
_entity_poly.pdbx_strand_id
1 'polypeptide(L)'
;MDTTLRINSAHVGSSFVARIEKISGQKLLACYQCGKCSAGCPMAAYMDVLPNQMIRMAQLGMQQQLLATNAIWMCVSCLTCNSRCPKGIKIAEVIEALRKTALNDGQRDDHLKIMELSPEARSVLPPIATISAMRKLTS
;
A
#
# COMPACT_ATOMS: atom_id res chain seq x y z
N MET A 1 -15.54 16.99 -12.11
CA MET A 1 -14.32 16.90 -11.27
C MET A 1 -13.14 17.24 -12.14
N ASP A 2 -12.33 18.22 -11.77
CA ASP A 2 -11.10 18.56 -12.49
C ASP A 2 -10.13 17.38 -12.37
N THR A 3 -9.89 16.68 -13.48
CA THR A 3 -8.99 15.52 -13.57
C THR A 3 -7.53 15.93 -13.82
N THR A 4 -7.25 17.23 -13.87
CA THR A 4 -5.92 17.75 -14.21
C THR A 4 -5.00 17.74 -13.00
N LEU A 5 -4.00 16.84 -13.00
CA LEU A 5 -2.93 16.85 -12.01
C LEU A 5 -1.91 17.96 -12.33
N ARG A 6 -1.84 19.01 -11.51
CA ARG A 6 -0.76 20.03 -11.61
C ARG A 6 0.47 19.58 -10.83
N ILE A 7 1.50 19.14 -11.55
CA ILE A 7 2.77 18.76 -10.94
C ILE A 7 3.60 20.02 -10.66
N ASN A 8 3.86 20.31 -9.39
CA ASN A 8 4.75 21.38 -8.94
C ASN A 8 5.67 20.86 -7.82
N SER A 9 6.70 21.64 -7.48
CA SER A 9 7.67 21.28 -6.44
C SER A 9 7.04 21.16 -5.04
N ALA A 10 5.96 21.90 -4.76
CA ALA A 10 5.27 21.84 -3.47
C ALA A 10 4.61 20.48 -3.21
N HIS A 11 4.13 19.79 -4.25
CA HIS A 11 3.55 18.44 -4.12
C HIS A 11 4.61 17.35 -3.87
N VAL A 12 5.75 17.43 -4.56
CA VAL A 12 6.85 16.46 -4.45
C VAL A 12 7.55 16.56 -3.09
N GLY A 13 7.61 17.76 -2.51
CA GLY A 13 8.15 18.01 -1.16
C GLY A 13 7.10 18.02 -0.05
N SER A 14 5.89 17.50 -0.30
CA SER A 14 4.79 17.61 0.66
C SER A 14 5.01 16.81 1.94
N SER A 15 4.28 17.17 2.99
CA SER A 15 4.28 16.47 4.29
C SER A 15 3.91 14.98 4.14
N PHE A 16 3.06 14.65 3.17
CA PHE A 16 2.72 13.28 2.83
C PHE A 16 3.93 12.48 2.36
N VAL A 17 4.69 13.01 1.39
CA VAL A 17 5.90 12.34 0.86
C VAL A 17 6.89 12.10 2.00
N ALA A 18 7.16 13.12 2.80
CA ALA A 18 8.06 13.02 3.95
C ALA A 18 7.59 11.96 4.98
N ARG A 19 6.27 11.87 5.23
CA ARG A 19 5.69 10.85 6.11
C ARG A 19 5.90 9.44 5.55
N ILE A 20 5.66 9.21 4.26
CA ILE A 20 5.88 7.90 3.63
C ILE A 20 7.36 7.51 3.65
N GLU A 21 8.27 8.42 3.33
CA GLU A 21 9.72 8.16 3.42
C GLU A 21 10.13 7.81 4.86
N LYS A 22 9.60 8.54 5.85
CA LYS A 22 9.90 8.31 7.27
C LYS A 22 9.44 6.94 7.74
N ILE A 23 8.21 6.53 7.41
CA ILE A 23 7.65 5.25 7.86
C ILE A 23 8.30 4.06 7.14
N SER A 24 8.56 4.20 5.84
CA SER A 24 9.14 3.12 5.02
C SER A 24 10.67 3.01 5.12
N GLY A 25 11.34 4.08 5.57
CA GLY A 25 12.79 4.21 5.51
C GLY A 25 13.35 4.27 4.08
N GLN A 26 12.51 4.55 3.07
CA GLN A 26 12.89 4.56 1.66
C GLN A 26 12.91 5.98 1.10
N LYS A 27 13.82 6.23 0.15
CA LYS A 27 13.82 7.45 -0.67
C LYS A 27 13.01 7.24 -1.93
N LEU A 28 11.83 7.88 -2.02
CA LEU A 28 10.90 7.63 -3.11
C LEU A 28 11.46 8.12 -4.45
N LEU A 29 12.19 9.24 -4.46
CA LEU A 29 12.81 9.81 -5.67
C LEU A 29 13.94 8.94 -6.25
N ALA A 30 14.42 7.92 -5.54
CA ALA A 30 15.34 6.95 -6.12
C ALA A 30 14.68 6.08 -7.21
N CYS A 31 13.34 6.00 -7.23
CA CYS A 31 12.60 5.19 -8.20
C CYS A 31 12.50 5.92 -9.55
N TYR A 32 13.07 5.29 -10.58
CA TYR A 32 13.01 5.72 -11.98
C TYR A 32 11.95 4.99 -12.83
N GLN A 33 10.96 4.35 -12.20
CA GLN A 33 9.78 3.78 -12.89
C GLN A 33 10.03 2.64 -13.90
N CYS A 34 11.04 1.79 -13.72
CA CYS A 34 11.30 0.64 -14.62
C CYS A 34 10.22 -0.46 -14.66
N GLY A 35 9.25 -0.48 -13.73
CA GLY A 35 8.15 -1.45 -13.73
C GLY A 35 8.46 -2.89 -13.29
N LYS A 36 9.72 -3.26 -12.99
CA LYS A 36 10.07 -4.63 -12.56
C LYS A 36 9.29 -5.14 -11.34
N CYS A 37 8.98 -4.25 -10.39
CA CYS A 37 8.18 -4.60 -9.22
C CYS A 37 6.75 -5.01 -9.60
N SER A 38 6.15 -4.35 -10.59
CA SER A 38 4.82 -4.66 -11.08
C SER A 38 4.80 -5.92 -11.93
N ALA A 39 5.78 -6.08 -12.83
CA ALA A 39 5.91 -7.29 -13.64
C ALA A 39 6.18 -8.55 -12.80
N GLY A 40 6.76 -8.41 -11.61
CA GLY A 40 6.98 -9.50 -10.67
C GLY A 40 5.89 -9.69 -9.61
N CYS A 41 4.87 -8.84 -9.57
CA CYS A 41 3.85 -8.91 -8.52
C CYS A 41 2.84 -10.03 -8.83
N PRO A 42 2.68 -11.04 -7.96
CA PRO A 42 1.69 -12.11 -8.19
C PRO A 42 0.25 -11.59 -8.09
N MET A 43 0.04 -10.44 -7.45
CA MET A 43 -1.28 -9.83 -7.26
C MET A 43 -1.61 -8.78 -8.32
N ALA A 44 -0.74 -8.56 -9.32
CA ALA A 44 -0.89 -7.47 -10.28
C ALA A 44 -2.24 -7.49 -11.01
N ALA A 45 -2.74 -8.67 -11.38
CA ALA A 45 -4.02 -8.82 -12.07
C ALA A 45 -5.25 -8.43 -11.22
N TYR A 46 -5.08 -8.29 -9.91
CA TYR A 46 -6.15 -7.94 -8.96
C TYR A 46 -5.98 -6.53 -8.36
N MET A 47 -5.01 -5.76 -8.85
CA MET A 47 -4.74 -4.40 -8.39
C MET A 47 -5.32 -3.38 -9.37
N ASP A 48 -6.02 -2.37 -8.85
CA ASP A 48 -6.44 -1.18 -9.59
C ASP A 48 -5.26 -0.27 -9.96
N VAL A 49 -4.21 -0.27 -9.12
CA VAL A 49 -2.94 0.42 -9.36
C VAL A 49 -1.76 -0.48 -9.06
N LEU A 50 -0.82 -0.58 -9.99
CA LEU A 50 0.35 -1.45 -9.88
C LEU A 50 1.42 -0.90 -8.91
N PRO A 51 2.32 -1.74 -8.38
CA PRO A 51 3.37 -1.31 -7.44
C PRO A 51 4.19 -0.09 -7.90
N ASN A 52 4.68 -0.06 -9.15
CA ASN A 52 5.44 1.10 -9.63
C ASN A 52 4.58 2.38 -9.69
N GLN A 53 3.31 2.25 -10.04
CA GLN A 53 2.36 3.35 -10.11
C GLN A 53 2.04 3.89 -8.70
N MET A 54 1.87 3.01 -7.70
CA MET A 54 1.76 3.43 -6.29
C MET A 54 2.99 4.24 -5.85
N ILE A 55 4.20 3.80 -6.18
CA ILE A 55 5.42 4.57 -5.91
C ILE A 55 5.38 5.92 -6.65
N ARG A 56 4.91 5.96 -7.90
CA ARG A 56 4.82 7.22 -8.67
C ARG A 56 3.83 8.20 -8.05
N MET A 57 2.65 7.73 -7.66
CA MET A 57 1.65 8.54 -6.99
C MET A 57 2.19 9.07 -5.65
N ALA A 58 2.94 8.25 -4.92
CA ALA A 58 3.61 8.67 -3.69
C ALA A 58 4.68 9.75 -3.97
N GLN A 59 5.52 9.60 -5.00
CA GLN A 59 6.48 10.64 -5.42
C GLN A 59 5.80 11.97 -5.77
N LEU A 60 4.61 11.93 -6.35
CA LEU A 60 3.86 13.10 -6.80
C LEU A 60 2.98 13.70 -5.70
N GLY A 61 3.00 13.17 -4.48
CA GLY A 61 2.18 13.68 -3.38
C GLY A 61 0.68 13.47 -3.57
N MET A 62 0.27 12.49 -4.39
CA MET A 62 -1.15 12.20 -4.70
C MET A 62 -1.85 11.45 -3.57
N GLN A 63 -1.85 12.02 -2.35
CA GLN A 63 -2.32 11.36 -1.13
C GLN A 63 -3.75 10.84 -1.26
N GLN A 64 -4.70 11.70 -1.63
CA GLN A 64 -6.11 11.33 -1.66
C GLN A 64 -6.38 10.20 -2.65
N GLN A 65 -5.86 10.32 -3.87
CA GLN A 65 -6.06 9.30 -4.90
C GLN A 65 -5.35 7.99 -4.54
N LEU A 66 -4.15 8.06 -3.96
CA LEU A 66 -3.37 6.86 -3.63
C LEU A 66 -3.99 6.08 -2.48
N LEU A 67 -4.38 6.76 -1.39
CA LEU A 67 -4.97 6.11 -0.22
C LEU A 67 -6.36 5.55 -0.50
N ALA A 68 -7.08 6.09 -1.50
CA ALA A 68 -8.36 5.56 -1.95
C ALA A 68 -8.26 4.30 -2.83
N THR A 69 -7.06 3.86 -3.22
CA THR A 69 -6.88 2.65 -4.06
C THR A 69 -7.08 1.37 -3.25
N ASN A 70 -7.58 0.34 -3.92
CA ASN A 70 -7.67 -1.00 -3.32
C ASN A 70 -6.30 -1.72 -3.30
N ALA A 71 -5.38 -1.34 -4.20
CA ALA A 71 -4.08 -1.97 -4.37
C ALA A 71 -3.23 -2.07 -3.09
N ILE A 72 -3.35 -1.10 -2.18
CA ILE A 72 -2.62 -1.10 -0.89
C ILE A 72 -2.99 -2.33 -0.06
N TRP A 73 -4.26 -2.75 -0.09
CA TRP A 73 -4.80 -3.91 0.63
C TRP A 73 -4.48 -5.24 -0.06
N MET A 74 -4.28 -5.22 -1.38
CA MET A 74 -3.99 -6.41 -2.19
C MET A 74 -2.55 -6.90 -2.03
N CYS A 75 -1.62 -6.06 -1.58
CA CYS A 75 -0.23 -6.46 -1.37
C CYS A 75 -0.12 -7.56 -0.32
N VAL A 76 0.39 -8.74 -0.71
CA VAL A 76 0.59 -9.91 0.16
C VAL A 76 1.96 -9.96 0.85
N SER A 77 2.76 -8.90 0.75
CA SER A 77 4.13 -8.84 1.32
C SER A 77 5.02 -10.03 0.99
N CYS A 78 4.94 -10.54 -0.24
CA CYS A 78 5.84 -11.61 -0.73
C CYS A 78 7.28 -11.14 -0.98
N LEU A 79 7.55 -9.84 -0.89
CA LEU A 79 8.87 -9.20 -1.06
C LEU A 79 9.55 -9.36 -2.43
N THR A 80 8.89 -9.98 -3.41
CA THR A 80 9.43 -10.14 -4.78
C THR A 80 9.87 -8.80 -5.40
N CYS A 81 9.11 -7.73 -5.17
CA CYS A 81 9.43 -6.39 -5.64
C CYS A 81 10.74 -5.85 -5.04
N ASN A 82 11.05 -6.18 -3.78
CA ASN A 82 12.28 -5.75 -3.10
C ASN A 82 13.51 -6.42 -3.70
N SER A 83 13.43 -7.73 -3.93
CA SER A 83 14.55 -8.51 -4.48
C SER A 83 14.87 -8.14 -5.92
N ARG A 84 13.88 -7.67 -6.69
CA ARG A 84 14.02 -7.33 -8.11
C ARG A 84 14.34 -5.87 -8.38
N CYS A 85 14.28 -4.99 -7.38
CA CYS A 85 14.47 -3.56 -7.61
C CYS A 85 15.94 -3.23 -7.89
N PRO A 86 16.30 -2.73 -9.09
CA PRO A 86 17.68 -2.38 -9.43
C PRO A 86 18.19 -1.14 -8.69
N LYS A 87 17.28 -0.38 -8.07
CA LYS A 87 17.60 0.78 -7.23
C LYS A 87 17.65 0.44 -5.74
N GLY A 88 17.46 -0.82 -5.37
CA GLY A 88 17.48 -1.29 -3.98
C GLY A 88 16.30 -0.84 -3.12
N ILE A 89 15.29 -0.20 -3.72
CA ILE A 89 14.11 0.30 -2.98
C ILE A 89 13.33 -0.88 -2.45
N LYS A 90 12.96 -0.79 -1.18
CA LYS A 90 12.12 -1.77 -0.49
C LYS A 90 10.64 -1.39 -0.66
N ILE A 91 10.08 -1.75 -1.82
CA ILE A 91 8.73 -1.37 -2.26
C ILE A 91 7.64 -1.92 -1.34
N ALA A 92 7.81 -3.13 -0.78
CA ALA A 92 6.82 -3.71 0.13
C ALA A 92 6.63 -2.84 1.38
N GLU A 93 7.69 -2.23 1.88
CA GLU A 93 7.76 -1.35 3.05
C GLU A 93 7.14 0.01 2.74
N VAL A 94 7.28 0.50 1.49
CA VAL A 94 6.54 1.69 1.03
C VAL A 94 5.04 1.40 1.01
N ILE A 95 4.61 0.25 0.49
CA ILE A 95 3.18 -0.11 0.47
C ILE A 95 2.65 -0.30 1.90
N GLU A 96 3.45 -0.89 2.80
CA GLU A 96 3.09 -1.00 4.22
C GLU A 96 2.97 0.38 4.89
N ALA A 97 3.85 1.33 4.55
CA ALA A 97 3.76 2.71 5.01
C ALA A 97 2.49 3.41 4.52
N LEU A 98 2.07 3.16 3.28
CA LEU A 98 0.80 3.65 2.74
C LEU A 98 -0.38 3.05 3.51
N ARG A 99 -0.38 1.72 3.76
CA ARG A 99 -1.43 1.07 4.56
C ARG A 99 -1.54 1.70 5.95
N LYS A 100 -0.42 1.78 6.69
CA LYS A 100 -0.37 2.43 8.01
C LYS A 100 -0.87 3.87 7.97
N THR A 101 -0.61 4.59 6.89
CA THR A 101 -1.09 5.96 6.74
C THR A 101 -2.61 6.00 6.58
N ALA A 102 -3.20 5.13 5.75
CA ALA A 102 -4.65 5.00 5.61
C ALA A 102 -5.33 4.65 6.95
N LEU A 103 -4.79 3.67 7.69
CA LEU A 103 -5.29 3.26 9.02
C LEU A 103 -5.32 4.46 10.00
N ASN A 104 -4.25 5.23 10.04
CA ASN A 104 -4.09 6.35 10.98
C ASN A 104 -4.95 7.56 10.61
N ASP A 105 -5.25 7.75 9.33
CA ASP A 105 -6.05 8.88 8.84
C ASP A 105 -7.57 8.60 8.99
N GLY A 106 -7.94 7.54 9.70
CA GLY A 106 -9.32 7.22 10.06
C GLY A 106 -10.14 6.63 8.92
N GLN A 107 -9.50 6.18 7.84
CA GLN A 107 -10.17 5.48 6.73
C GLN A 107 -10.40 3.99 7.07
N ARG A 108 -10.96 3.76 8.26
CA ARG A 108 -11.23 2.44 8.82
C ARG A 108 -12.57 1.92 8.31
N ASP A 109 -12.53 0.92 7.46
CA ASP A 109 -13.65 0.14 6.94
C ASP A 109 -13.36 -1.35 7.16
N ASP A 110 -13.69 -1.84 8.37
CA ASP A 110 -13.49 -3.24 8.75
C ASP A 110 -14.61 -4.11 8.18
N HIS A 111 -14.30 -4.86 7.13
CA HIS A 111 -15.20 -5.85 6.51
C HIS A 111 -15.23 -7.17 7.29
N LEU A 112 -14.26 -7.39 8.18
CA LEU A 112 -14.20 -8.55 9.07
C LEU A 112 -14.22 -8.13 10.54
N LYS A 113 -15.24 -8.57 11.26
CA LYS A 113 -15.41 -8.27 12.69
C LYS A 113 -15.31 -9.54 13.54
N ILE A 114 -14.08 -9.98 13.79
CA ILE A 114 -13.82 -11.24 14.53
C ILE A 114 -14.47 -11.25 15.92
N MET A 115 -14.52 -10.09 16.58
CA MET A 115 -15.07 -9.99 17.93
C MET A 115 -16.60 -10.14 17.96
N GLU A 116 -17.27 -10.03 16.81
CA GLU A 116 -18.73 -10.24 16.68
C GLU A 116 -19.09 -11.72 16.37
N LEU A 117 -18.10 -12.59 16.16
CA LEU A 117 -18.33 -14.03 15.94
C LEU A 117 -18.68 -14.73 17.27
N SER A 118 -19.50 -15.79 17.19
CA SER A 118 -19.76 -16.63 18.36
C SER A 118 -18.47 -17.30 18.86
N PRO A 119 -18.38 -17.63 20.16
CA PRO A 119 -17.21 -18.33 20.71
C PRO A 119 -16.86 -19.61 19.94
N GLU A 120 -17.88 -20.38 19.55
CA GLU A 120 -17.75 -21.62 18.79
C GLU A 120 -17.17 -21.35 17.41
N ALA A 121 -17.75 -20.40 16.66
CA ALA A 121 -17.28 -20.02 15.33
C ALA A 121 -15.83 -19.49 15.37
N ARG A 122 -15.46 -18.73 16.41
CA ARG A 122 -14.11 -18.21 16.59
C ARG A 122 -13.10 -19.30 16.94
N SER A 123 -13.50 -20.32 17.69
CA SER A 123 -12.62 -21.42 18.13
C SER A 123 -12.12 -22.31 17.00
N VAL A 124 -12.90 -22.44 15.92
CA VAL A 124 -12.58 -23.31 14.78
C VAL A 124 -11.83 -22.60 13.66
N LEU A 125 -11.62 -21.29 13.76
CA LEU A 125 -10.92 -20.52 12.72
C LEU A 125 -9.43 -20.90 12.65
N PRO A 126 -8.92 -21.30 11.48
CA PRO A 126 -7.49 -21.52 11.31
C PRO A 126 -6.71 -20.22 11.55
N PRO A 127 -5.68 -20.20 12.43
CA PRO A 127 -4.95 -18.97 12.74
C PRO A 127 -4.40 -18.25 11.50
N ILE A 128 -3.91 -19.01 10.52
CA ILE A 128 -3.37 -18.47 9.27
C ILE A 128 -4.45 -17.77 8.42
N ALA A 129 -5.66 -18.33 8.38
CA ALA A 129 -6.78 -17.74 7.66
C ALA A 129 -7.22 -16.45 8.35
N THR A 130 -7.31 -16.46 9.68
CA THR A 130 -7.66 -15.30 10.49
C THR A 130 -6.69 -14.14 10.27
N ILE A 131 -5.38 -14.37 10.41
CA ILE A 131 -4.36 -13.33 10.23
C ILE A 131 -4.40 -12.77 8.80
N SER A 132 -4.52 -13.64 7.81
CA SER A 132 -4.58 -13.24 6.40
C SER A 132 -5.84 -12.43 6.10
N ALA A 133 -6.97 -12.83 6.67
CA ALA A 133 -8.25 -12.15 6.50
C ALA A 133 -8.25 -10.79 7.20
N MET A 134 -7.77 -10.70 8.45
CA MET A 134 -7.61 -9.41 9.14
C MET A 134 -6.73 -8.46 8.31
N ARG A 135 -5.59 -8.93 7.82
CA ARG A 135 -4.69 -8.08 7.03
C ARG A 135 -5.32 -7.50 5.75
N LYS A 136 -6.33 -8.17 5.18
CA LYS A 136 -6.97 -7.80 3.90
C LYS A 136 -8.34 -7.14 4.07
N LEU A 137 -9.06 -7.50 5.12
CA LEU A 137 -10.46 -7.16 5.35
C LEU A 137 -10.66 -6.30 6.59
N THR A 138 -9.57 -5.91 7.27
CA THR A 138 -9.62 -4.90 8.33
C THR A 138 -8.67 -3.77 7.98
N SER A 139 -9.17 -2.55 8.14
CA SER A 139 -8.46 -1.30 7.89
C SER A 139 -8.51 -0.39 9.11
#